data_AF-A0A533V0I9-F1
#
_entry.id   AF-A0A533V0I9-F1
#
_cell.length_a   1.000
_cell.length_b   1.000
_cell.length_c   1.000
_cell.angle_alpha   90.00
_cell.angle_beta   90.00
_cell.angle_gamma   90.00
#
_symmetry.space_group_name_H-M   'P 1'
#
loop_
_entity.id
_entity.type
_entity.pdbx_description
1 polymer ?
#
loop_
_entity_poly.entity_id
_entity_poly.type
_entity_poly.pdbx_seq_one_letter_code
_entity_poly.pdbx_strand_id
1 'polypeptide(L)'
;MHSNIRIESRAFGFLFISIAIAVLIGTITNELLSRYHIPIYYQLLLWVMSFSVILSITFLRMKNTFYSIRNRMKNSIRWPLYAKIINGLSWAGPFLVIPVFHSFSQYLILLGIGMGNISTYFLIKSYSNYDNKEQFVVGIIAIFMVPPLLLIDTVLAHSIIHEHILALSRFFVAASYGMGGIYALIER
;
A
#
# COMPACT_ATOMS: atom_id res chain seq x y z
N MET A 1 -19.01 -8.96 -21.31
CA MET A 1 -17.68 -9.10 -20.68
C MET A 1 -17.11 -7.78 -20.15
N HIS A 2 -17.35 -6.63 -20.80
CA HIS A 2 -16.86 -5.31 -20.36
C HIS A 2 -17.44 -4.73 -19.06
N SER A 3 -18.67 -5.10 -18.64
CA SER A 3 -19.30 -4.53 -17.43
C SER A 3 -18.59 -4.91 -16.12
N ASN A 4 -17.99 -6.10 -16.05
CA ASN A 4 -17.27 -6.57 -14.84
C ASN A 4 -15.97 -5.79 -14.60
N ILE A 5 -15.27 -5.39 -15.66
CA ILE A 5 -13.97 -4.74 -15.59
C ILE A 5 -14.06 -3.34 -14.95
N ARG A 6 -15.12 -2.59 -15.25
CA ARG A 6 -15.38 -1.26 -14.65
C ARG A 6 -15.73 -1.38 -13.17
N ILE A 7 -16.56 -2.36 -12.82
CA ILE A 7 -16.98 -2.62 -11.44
C ILE A 7 -15.76 -3.07 -10.60
N GLU A 8 -14.93 -3.95 -11.16
CA GLU A 8 -13.66 -4.37 -10.57
C GLU A 8 -12.72 -3.18 -10.33
N SER A 9 -12.47 -2.36 -11.35
CA SER A 9 -11.64 -1.15 -11.23
C SER A 9 -12.13 -0.22 -10.12
N ARG A 10 -13.44 0.07 -10.08
CA ARG A 10 -14.02 0.93 -9.04
C ARG A 10 -13.91 0.32 -7.64
N ALA A 11 -14.12 -0.99 -7.51
CA ALA A 11 -13.94 -1.69 -6.24
C ALA A 11 -12.50 -1.54 -5.74
N PHE A 12 -11.50 -1.78 -6.59
CA PHE A 12 -10.10 -1.56 -6.22
C PHE A 12 -9.78 -0.09 -5.95
N GLY A 13 -10.40 0.83 -6.69
CA GLY A 13 -10.30 2.27 -6.44
C GLY A 13 -10.72 2.66 -5.03
N PHE A 14 -11.90 2.22 -4.61
CA PHE A 14 -12.39 2.43 -3.25
C PHE A 14 -11.50 1.78 -2.20
N LEU A 15 -11.02 0.56 -2.46
CA LEU A 15 -10.09 -0.13 -1.55
C LEU A 15 -8.79 0.66 -1.38
N PHE A 16 -8.20 1.16 -2.46
CA PHE A 16 -6.94 1.91 -2.43
C PHE A 16 -7.09 3.26 -1.73
N ILE A 17 -8.18 3.99 -1.99
CA ILE A 17 -8.49 5.21 -1.24
C ILE A 17 -8.65 4.90 0.26
N SER A 18 -9.29 3.78 0.60
CA SER A 18 -9.46 3.38 2.00
C SER A 18 -8.12 3.05 2.67
N ILE A 19 -7.23 2.35 1.97
CA ILE A 19 -5.86 2.08 2.44
C ILE A 19 -5.12 3.41 2.63
N ALA A 20 -5.19 4.33 1.68
CA ALA A 20 -4.55 5.63 1.77
C ALA A 20 -5.03 6.42 3.01
N ILE A 21 -6.34 6.47 3.24
CA ILE A 21 -6.94 7.13 4.41
C ILE A 21 -6.48 6.44 5.70
N ALA A 22 -6.45 5.10 5.74
CA ALA A 22 -6.01 4.36 6.92
C ALA A 22 -4.53 4.60 7.26
N VAL A 23 -3.66 4.58 6.25
CA VAL A 23 -2.24 4.91 6.41
C VAL A 23 -2.08 6.36 6.88
N LEU A 24 -2.84 7.30 6.30
CA LEU A 24 -2.76 8.72 6.64
C LEU A 24 -3.18 8.98 8.10
N ILE A 25 -4.34 8.46 8.49
CA ILE A 25 -4.86 8.60 9.86
C ILE A 25 -3.92 7.91 10.85
N GLY A 26 -3.48 6.68 10.55
CA GLY A 26 -2.51 5.96 11.37
C GLY A 26 -1.21 6.74 11.54
N THR A 27 -0.71 7.37 10.48
CA THR A 27 0.52 8.17 10.53
C THR A 27 0.34 9.43 11.37
N ILE A 28 -0.71 10.21 11.14
CA ILE A 28 -0.98 11.45 11.87
C ILE A 28 -1.18 11.16 13.36
N THR A 29 -1.99 10.14 13.69
CA THR A 29 -2.22 9.75 15.08
C THR A 29 -0.95 9.24 15.75
N ASN A 30 -0.12 8.46 15.04
CA ASN A 30 1.17 8.01 15.55
C ASN A 30 2.13 9.16 15.87
N GLU A 31 2.25 10.15 14.97
CA GLU A 31 3.08 11.33 15.20
C GLU A 31 2.59 12.15 16.40
N LEU A 32 1.28 12.32 16.55
CA LEU A 32 0.69 13.00 17.70
C LEU A 32 1.01 12.25 19.01
N LEU A 33 0.82 10.94 19.04
CA LEU A 33 1.08 10.13 20.23
C LEU A 33 2.57 10.07 20.59
N SER A 34 3.46 9.97 19.59
CA SER A 34 4.91 10.00 19.81
C SER A 34 5.33 11.34 20.43
N ARG A 35 4.76 12.46 19.95
CA ARG A 35 4.99 13.79 20.52
C ARG A 35 4.59 13.90 22.00
N TYR A 36 3.55 13.17 22.43
CA TYR A 36 3.13 13.12 23.84
C TYR A 36 3.78 11.96 24.63
N HIS A 37 4.81 11.32 24.06
CA HIS A 37 5.53 10.19 24.67
C HIS A 37 4.62 9.03 25.11
N ILE A 38 3.50 8.83 24.40
CA ILE A 38 2.60 7.72 24.68
C ILE A 38 3.29 6.41 24.28
N PRO A 39 3.26 5.36 25.13
CA PRO A 39 3.93 4.10 24.85
C PRO A 39 3.58 3.45 23.50
N ILE A 40 4.57 2.81 22.88
CA ILE A 40 4.48 2.21 21.54
C ILE A 40 3.33 1.20 21.40
N TYR A 41 2.95 0.49 22.46
CA TYR A 41 1.87 -0.49 22.40
C TYR A 41 0.49 0.17 22.15
N TYR A 42 0.24 1.37 22.68
CA TYR A 42 -0.97 2.12 22.36
C TYR A 42 -0.93 2.68 20.93
N GLN A 43 0.24 3.09 20.46
CA GLN A 43 0.42 3.52 19.07
C GLN A 43 0.11 2.38 18.10
N LEU A 44 0.65 1.18 18.34
CA LEU A 44 0.38 -0.03 17.56
C LEU A 44 -1.11 -0.43 17.61
N LEU A 45 -1.73 -0.35 18.78
CA LEU A 45 -3.16 -0.62 18.93
C LEU A 45 -3.99 0.33 18.07
N LEU A 46 -3.68 1.62 18.08
CA LEU A 46 -4.38 2.62 17.28
C LEU A 46 -4.16 2.44 15.77
N TRP A 47 -2.97 1.99 15.34
CA TRP A 47 -2.76 1.56 13.96
C TRP A 47 -3.70 0.43 13.56
N VAL A 48 -3.76 -0.64 14.37
CA VAL A 48 -4.62 -1.80 14.11
C VAL A 48 -6.10 -1.38 14.10
N MET A 49 -6.52 -0.58 15.06
CA MET A 49 -7.90 -0.08 15.15
C MET A 49 -8.27 0.80 13.95
N SER A 50 -7.39 1.71 13.54
CA SER A 50 -7.62 2.60 12.39
C SER A 50 -7.82 1.79 11.11
N PHE A 51 -6.93 0.83 10.85
CA PHE A 51 -7.07 -0.07 9.70
C PHE A 51 -8.33 -0.92 9.79
N SER A 52 -8.61 -1.51 10.96
CA SER A 52 -9.75 -2.40 11.15
C SER A 52 -11.07 -1.66 10.92
N VAL A 53 -11.24 -0.46 11.47
CA VAL A 53 -12.46 0.34 11.33
C VAL A 53 -12.66 0.75 9.87
N ILE A 54 -11.62 1.33 9.25
CA ILE A 54 -11.72 1.85 7.88
C ILE A 54 -11.98 0.71 6.88
N LEU A 55 -11.22 -0.38 6.97
CA LEU A 55 -11.41 -1.54 6.08
C LEU A 55 -12.77 -2.21 6.32
N SER A 56 -13.25 -2.31 7.57
CA SER A 56 -14.58 -2.87 7.86
C SER A 56 -15.69 -2.04 7.22
N ILE A 57 -15.65 -0.71 7.38
CA ILE A 57 -16.61 0.20 6.74
C ILE A 57 -16.56 0.05 5.22
N THR A 58 -15.36 0.00 4.65
CA THR A 58 -15.17 -0.18 3.20
C THR A 58 -15.73 -1.50 2.70
N PHE A 59 -15.45 -2.62 3.37
CA PHE A 59 -15.98 -3.92 2.97
C PHE A 59 -17.50 -4.01 3.12
N LEU A 60 -18.08 -3.40 4.17
CA LEU A 60 -19.53 -3.31 4.34
C LEU A 60 -20.19 -2.53 3.19
N ARG A 61 -19.60 -1.40 2.80
CA ARG A 61 -20.09 -0.57 1.69
C ARG A 61 -19.91 -1.25 0.33
N MET A 62 -18.86 -2.06 0.19
CA MET A 62 -18.53 -2.80 -1.02
C MET A 62 -19.12 -4.21 -1.06
N LYS A 63 -20.06 -4.58 -0.17
CA LYS A 63 -20.60 -5.96 -0.09
C LYS A 63 -21.06 -6.52 -1.44
N ASN A 64 -21.63 -5.67 -2.30
CA ASN A 64 -22.15 -6.06 -3.62
C ASN A 64 -21.04 -6.16 -4.70
N THR A 65 -19.89 -5.51 -4.49
CA THR A 65 -18.73 -5.55 -5.39
C THR A 65 -17.59 -6.41 -4.82
N PHE A 66 -17.75 -6.97 -3.62
CA PHE A 66 -16.77 -7.85 -2.98
C PHE A 66 -16.52 -9.12 -3.80
N TYR A 67 -17.53 -9.60 -4.53
CA TYR A 67 -17.38 -10.72 -5.45
C TYR A 67 -16.28 -10.48 -6.51
N SER A 68 -16.15 -9.24 -7.00
CA SER A 68 -15.12 -8.83 -7.95
C SER A 68 -13.71 -8.95 -7.36
N ILE A 69 -13.50 -8.48 -6.12
CA ILE A 69 -12.24 -8.67 -5.40
C ILE A 69 -11.97 -10.16 -5.18
N ARG A 70 -12.98 -10.92 -4.76
CA ARG A 70 -12.87 -12.37 -4.53
C ARG A 70 -12.48 -13.13 -5.79
N ASN A 71 -13.03 -12.79 -6.94
CA ASN A 71 -12.68 -13.44 -8.21
C ASN A 71 -11.21 -13.22 -8.56
N ARG A 72 -10.69 -12.01 -8.35
CA ARG A 72 -9.27 -11.71 -8.57
C ARG A 72 -8.37 -12.52 -7.63
N MET A 73 -8.74 -12.67 -6.36
CA MET A 73 -8.02 -13.55 -5.42
C MET A 73 -8.08 -15.04 -5.82
N LYS A 74 -9.22 -15.51 -6.35
CA LYS A 74 -9.33 -16.90 -6.84
C LYS A 74 -8.42 -17.15 -8.04
N ASN A 75 -8.23 -16.15 -8.90
CA ASN A 75 -7.30 -16.26 -10.02
C ASN A 75 -5.85 -16.34 -9.55
N SER A 76 -5.44 -15.59 -8.53
CA SER A 76 -4.07 -15.67 -8.01
C SER A 76 -3.75 -16.99 -7.30
N ILE A 77 -4.75 -17.67 -6.72
CA ILE A 77 -4.59 -19.02 -6.16
C ILE A 77 -4.25 -20.04 -7.25
N ARG A 78 -4.64 -19.82 -8.50
CA ARG A 78 -4.35 -20.73 -9.63
C ARG A 78 -2.98 -20.50 -10.26
N TRP A 79 -2.25 -19.47 -9.85
CA TRP A 79 -0.92 -19.21 -10.39
C TRP A 79 0.05 -20.36 -10.09
N PRO A 80 1.04 -20.59 -10.98
CA PRO A 80 2.10 -21.54 -10.71
C PRO A 80 2.91 -21.12 -9.47
N LEU A 81 3.55 -22.08 -8.81
CA LEU A 81 4.22 -21.86 -7.53
C LEU A 81 5.28 -20.75 -7.60
N TYR A 82 6.09 -20.71 -8.66
CA TYR A 82 7.12 -19.68 -8.82
C TYR A 82 6.52 -18.27 -8.88
N ALA A 83 5.38 -18.08 -9.55
CA ALA A 83 4.72 -16.78 -9.63
C ALA A 83 4.21 -16.33 -8.25
N LYS A 84 3.70 -17.26 -7.45
CA LYS A 84 3.30 -16.98 -6.06
C LYS A 84 4.50 -16.62 -5.19
N ILE A 85 5.62 -17.32 -5.33
CA ILE A 85 6.86 -17.03 -4.60
C ILE A 85 7.38 -15.64 -4.98
N ILE A 86 7.47 -15.34 -6.28
CA ILE A 86 7.92 -14.02 -6.76
C ILE A 86 7.02 -12.92 -6.19
N ASN A 87 5.69 -13.05 -6.33
CA ASN A 87 4.76 -12.07 -5.79
C ASN A 87 4.89 -11.92 -4.26
N GLY A 88 4.96 -13.06 -3.56
CA GLY A 88 5.10 -13.10 -2.11
C GLY A 88 6.39 -12.42 -1.64
N LEU A 89 7.51 -12.66 -2.31
CA LEU A 89 8.79 -12.00 -2.03
C LEU A 89 8.77 -10.52 -2.38
N SER A 90 8.13 -10.12 -3.49
CA SER A 90 7.96 -8.70 -3.84
C SER A 90 7.17 -7.93 -2.78
N TRP A 91 6.17 -8.55 -2.17
CA TRP A 91 5.40 -7.97 -1.07
C TRP A 91 6.16 -8.03 0.25
N ALA A 92 6.54 -9.23 0.71
CA ALA A 92 7.03 -9.45 2.06
C ALA A 92 8.53 -9.21 2.22
N GLY A 93 9.32 -9.46 1.17
CA GLY A 93 10.79 -9.42 1.21
C GLY A 93 11.34 -8.13 1.81
N PRO A 94 10.94 -6.94 1.32
CA PRO A 94 11.41 -5.67 1.88
C PRO A 94 11.04 -5.49 3.36
N PHE A 95 9.87 -5.94 3.80
CA PHE A 95 9.48 -5.85 5.21
C PHE A 95 10.21 -6.86 6.09
N LEU A 96 10.49 -8.07 5.59
CA LEU A 96 11.20 -9.12 6.31
C LEU A 96 12.64 -8.75 6.66
N VAL A 97 13.25 -7.85 5.88
CA VAL A 97 14.63 -7.41 6.11
C VAL A 97 14.72 -6.17 7.02
N ILE A 98 13.59 -5.51 7.35
CA ILE A 98 13.57 -4.34 8.27
C ILE A 98 14.20 -4.64 9.64
N PRO A 99 13.98 -5.80 10.30
CA PRO A 99 14.61 -6.08 11.59
C PRO A 99 16.15 -6.09 11.54
N VAL A 100 16.72 -6.45 10.39
CA VAL A 100 18.18 -6.47 10.17
C VAL A 100 18.69 -5.11 9.69
N PHE A 101 17.90 -4.40 8.87
CA PHE A 101 18.26 -3.12 8.25
C PHE A 101 17.34 -1.99 8.74
N HIS A 102 17.27 -1.80 10.06
CA HIS A 102 16.29 -0.88 10.68
C HIS A 102 16.41 0.57 10.17
N SER A 103 17.63 1.05 9.98
CA SER A 103 17.93 2.40 9.46
C SER A 103 17.39 2.65 8.05
N PHE A 104 17.04 1.59 7.31
CA PHE A 104 16.46 1.67 5.97
C PHE A 104 14.95 1.45 5.94
N SER A 105 14.28 1.37 7.09
CA SER A 105 12.86 1.03 7.22
C SER A 105 11.96 1.88 6.31
N GLN A 106 12.20 3.19 6.26
CA GLN A 106 11.48 4.16 5.44
C GLN A 106 11.55 3.85 3.93
N TYR A 107 12.70 3.36 3.45
CA TYR A 107 12.90 2.99 2.04
C TYR A 107 12.33 1.61 1.75
N LEU A 108 12.54 0.67 2.67
CA LEU A 108 12.04 -0.70 2.57
C LEU A 108 10.51 -0.75 2.55
N ILE A 109 9.84 0.16 3.26
CA ILE A 109 8.38 0.33 3.20
C ILE A 109 7.95 0.71 1.78
N LEU A 110 8.54 1.75 1.18
CA LEU A 110 8.21 2.18 -0.17
C LEU A 110 8.55 1.13 -1.22
N LEU A 111 9.69 0.45 -1.06
CA LEU A 111 10.09 -0.65 -1.92
C LEU A 111 9.13 -1.84 -1.84
N GLY A 112 8.68 -2.22 -0.65
CA GLY A 112 7.68 -3.29 -0.45
C GLY A 112 6.36 -2.97 -1.12
N ILE A 113 5.84 -1.76 -0.89
CA ILE A 113 4.62 -1.29 -1.56
C ILE A 113 4.82 -1.22 -3.08
N GLY A 114 5.95 -0.68 -3.53
CA GLY A 114 6.31 -0.53 -4.93
C GLY A 114 6.38 -1.86 -5.67
N MET A 115 7.31 -2.71 -5.25
CA MET A 115 7.56 -4.02 -5.87
C MET A 115 6.35 -4.94 -5.77
N GLY A 116 5.66 -4.98 -4.62
CA GLY A 116 4.46 -5.80 -4.43
C GLY A 116 3.37 -5.46 -5.45
N ASN A 117 3.07 -4.17 -5.63
CA ASN A 117 2.05 -3.73 -6.57
C ASN A 117 2.45 -3.93 -8.05
N ILE A 118 3.71 -3.66 -8.41
CA ILE A 118 4.22 -3.91 -9.77
C ILE A 118 4.22 -5.40 -10.11
N SER A 119 4.68 -6.24 -9.20
CA SER A 119 4.69 -7.69 -9.36
C SER A 119 3.26 -8.23 -9.53
N THR A 120 2.34 -7.77 -8.69
CA THR A 120 0.92 -8.14 -8.80
C THR A 120 0.32 -7.68 -10.14
N TYR A 121 0.68 -6.48 -10.63
CA TYR A 121 0.29 -6.00 -11.95
C TYR A 121 0.71 -6.94 -13.07
N PHE A 122 2.00 -7.22 -13.19
CA PHE A 122 2.50 -8.06 -14.27
C PHE A 122 1.93 -9.48 -14.21
N LEU A 123 1.83 -10.07 -13.02
CA LEU A 123 1.31 -11.43 -12.87
C LEU A 123 -0.19 -11.52 -13.18
N ILE A 124 -0.99 -10.54 -12.78
CA ILE A 124 -2.42 -10.51 -13.16
C ILE A 124 -2.57 -10.34 -14.67
N LYS A 125 -1.76 -9.46 -15.27
CA LYS A 125 -1.74 -9.26 -16.72
C LYS A 125 -1.40 -10.55 -17.45
N SER A 126 -0.36 -11.27 -17.00
CA SER A 126 0.11 -12.51 -17.63
C SER A 126 -0.83 -13.71 -17.44
N TYR A 127 -1.43 -13.89 -16.26
CA TYR A 127 -2.18 -15.11 -15.93
C TYR A 127 -3.70 -14.92 -15.92
N SER A 128 -4.21 -13.69 -15.98
CA SER A 128 -5.66 -13.42 -15.89
C SER A 128 -6.18 -12.55 -17.04
N ASN A 129 -5.33 -12.14 -18.00
CA ASN A 129 -5.68 -11.25 -19.12
C ASN A 129 -6.45 -9.99 -18.67
N TYR A 130 -6.14 -9.50 -17.47
CA TYR A 130 -6.76 -8.32 -16.87
C TYR A 130 -5.71 -7.24 -16.71
N ASP A 131 -6.02 -6.02 -17.18
CA ASP A 131 -5.12 -4.87 -17.10
C ASP A 131 -5.54 -3.97 -15.92
N ASN A 132 -4.91 -4.22 -14.77
CA ASN A 132 -5.04 -3.54 -13.47
C ASN A 132 -4.05 -2.38 -13.35
N LYS A 133 -4.08 -1.45 -14.30
CA LYS A 133 -3.15 -0.32 -14.35
C LYS A 133 -3.13 0.48 -13.04
N GLU A 134 -4.22 0.50 -12.28
CA GLU A 134 -4.28 1.14 -10.97
C GLU A 134 -3.22 0.61 -9.99
N GLN A 135 -2.92 -0.69 -10.01
CA GLN A 135 -1.83 -1.25 -9.19
C GLN A 135 -0.46 -0.80 -9.69
N PHE A 136 -0.28 -0.77 -11.01
CA PHE A 136 0.97 -0.30 -11.59
C PHE A 136 1.24 1.16 -11.22
N VAL A 137 0.21 2.01 -11.22
CA VAL A 137 0.28 3.41 -10.77
C VAL A 137 0.75 3.50 -9.31
N VAL A 138 0.12 2.77 -8.37
CA VAL A 138 0.57 2.73 -6.97
C VAL A 138 2.05 2.34 -6.89
N GLY A 139 2.40 1.26 -7.60
CA GLY A 139 3.73 0.68 -7.53
C GLY A 139 4.83 1.60 -8.05
N ILE A 140 4.60 2.22 -9.21
CA ILE A 140 5.51 3.20 -9.80
C ILE A 140 5.67 4.39 -8.85
N ILE A 141 4.57 5.01 -8.40
CA ILE A 141 4.67 6.20 -7.55
C ILE A 141 5.45 5.89 -6.28
N ALA A 142 5.19 4.75 -5.63
CA ALA A 142 5.92 4.35 -4.43
C ALA A 142 7.43 4.21 -4.68
N ILE A 143 7.86 3.62 -5.79
CA ILE A 143 9.29 3.52 -6.16
C ILE A 143 9.88 4.90 -6.48
N PHE A 144 9.15 5.73 -7.24
CA PHE A 144 9.59 7.08 -7.59
C PHE A 144 9.68 8.03 -6.39
N MET A 145 9.04 7.70 -5.27
CA MET A 145 9.17 8.45 -4.01
C MET A 145 10.42 8.06 -3.20
N VAL A 146 11.12 6.99 -3.56
CA VAL A 146 12.38 6.60 -2.88
C VAL A 146 13.48 7.65 -3.06
N PRO A 147 13.82 8.14 -4.28
CA PRO A 147 14.84 9.17 -4.43
C PRO A 147 14.54 10.50 -3.72
N PRO A 148 13.32 11.08 -3.80
CA PRO A 148 12.96 12.25 -3.01
C PRO A 148 13.08 12.03 -1.51
N LEU A 149 12.65 10.86 -1.01
CA LEU A 149 12.81 10.52 0.40
C LEU A 149 14.29 10.47 0.81
N LEU A 150 15.14 9.86 -0.04
CA LEU A 150 16.57 9.75 0.21
C LEU A 150 17.26 11.12 0.19
N LEU A 151 16.86 12.00 -0.73
CA LEU A 151 17.35 13.38 -0.77
C LEU A 151 17.00 14.12 0.53
N ILE A 152 15.74 14.00 0.99
CA ILE A 152 15.28 14.64 2.23
C ILE A 152 16.02 14.06 3.44
N ASP A 153 16.11 12.74 3.55
CA ASP A 153 16.79 12.05 4.65
C ASP A 153 18.27 12.45 4.73
N THR A 154 18.97 12.53 3.59
CA THR A 154 20.40 12.90 3.55
C THR A 154 20.65 14.39 3.77
N VAL A 155 19.85 15.28 3.17
CA VAL A 155 20.03 16.74 3.27
C VAL A 155 19.59 17.26 4.64
N LEU A 156 18.53 16.69 5.21
CA LEU A 156 17.96 17.12 6.49
C LEU A 156 18.32 16.19 7.66
N ALA A 157 19.26 15.26 7.46
CA ALA A 157 19.73 14.29 8.46
C ALA A 157 20.08 14.92 9.82
N HIS A 158 20.60 16.15 9.79
CA HIS A 158 21.03 16.88 11.00
C HIS A 158 19.87 17.58 11.73
N SER A 159 18.73 17.76 11.07
CA SER A 159 17.62 18.62 11.51
C SER A 159 16.33 17.85 11.77
N ILE A 160 16.22 16.62 11.27
CA ILE A 160 15.01 15.80 11.32
C ILE A 160 15.32 14.49 12.05
N ILE A 161 14.52 14.20 13.09
CA ILE A 161 14.57 12.93 13.82
C ILE A 161 14.06 11.82 12.89
N HIS A 162 14.72 10.65 12.92
CA HIS A 162 14.39 9.47 12.10
C HIS A 162 12.89 9.13 12.03
N GLU A 163 12.15 9.35 13.14
CA GLU A 163 10.69 9.15 13.21
C GLU A 163 9.90 9.96 12.18
N HIS A 164 10.30 11.21 11.92
CA HIS A 164 9.62 12.06 10.94
C HIS A 164 9.90 11.65 9.49
N ILE A 165 11.08 11.10 9.21
CA ILE A 165 11.39 10.51 7.89
C ILE A 165 10.56 9.23 7.68
N LEU A 166 10.40 8.42 8.72
CA LEU A 166 9.50 7.28 8.69
C LEU A 166 8.05 7.71 8.45
N ALA A 167 7.57 8.76 9.12
CA ALA A 167 6.25 9.34 8.85
C ALA A 167 6.12 9.83 7.40
N LEU A 168 7.15 10.50 6.86
CA LEU A 168 7.18 10.96 5.47
C LEU A 168 7.04 9.81 4.47
N SER A 169 7.75 8.69 4.68
CA SER A 169 7.59 7.51 3.83
C SER A 169 6.16 6.97 3.84
N ARG A 170 5.47 7.00 4.99
CA ARG A 170 4.07 6.59 5.10
C ARG A 170 3.12 7.58 4.41
N PHE A 171 3.41 8.88 4.45
CA PHE A 171 2.70 9.86 3.64
C PHE A 171 2.85 9.58 2.13
N PHE A 172 4.06 9.21 1.68
CA PHE A 172 4.27 8.78 0.29
C PHE A 172 3.54 7.48 -0.06
N VAL A 173 3.45 6.51 0.86
CA VAL A 173 2.59 5.33 0.69
C VAL A 173 1.13 5.72 0.54
N ALA A 174 0.62 6.58 1.42
CA ALA A 174 -0.76 7.06 1.36
C ALA A 174 -1.04 7.80 0.04
N ALA A 175 -0.13 8.66 -0.41
CA ALA A 175 -0.22 9.34 -1.69
C ALA A 175 -0.25 8.36 -2.86
N SER A 176 0.63 7.35 -2.86
CA SER A 176 0.70 6.32 -3.91
C SER A 176 -0.62 5.55 -4.04
N TYR A 177 -1.15 5.06 -2.92
CA TYR A 177 -2.46 4.39 -2.88
C TYR A 177 -3.60 5.34 -3.26
N GLY A 178 -3.58 6.58 -2.78
CA GLY A 178 -4.58 7.58 -3.11
C GLY A 178 -4.63 7.85 -4.61
N MET A 179 -3.48 8.05 -5.25
CA MET A 179 -3.37 8.27 -6.69
C MET A 179 -3.81 7.06 -7.50
N GLY A 180 -3.38 5.84 -7.15
CA GLY A 180 -3.87 4.62 -7.80
C GLY A 180 -5.38 4.44 -7.63
N GLY A 181 -5.91 4.81 -6.47
CA GLY A 181 -7.34 4.75 -6.19
C GLY A 181 -8.16 5.74 -7.02
N ILE A 182 -7.72 7.01 -7.08
CA ILE A 182 -8.32 8.06 -7.91
C ILE A 182 -8.26 7.66 -9.38
N TYR A 183 -7.10 7.18 -9.84
CA TYR A 183 -6.90 6.69 -11.20
C TYR A 183 -7.91 5.61 -11.56
N ALA A 184 -8.13 4.63 -10.68
CA ALA A 184 -9.08 3.54 -10.90
C ALA A 184 -10.55 4.00 -10.98
N LEU A 185 -10.88 5.12 -10.34
CA LEU A 185 -12.21 5.74 -10.37
C LEU A 185 -12.44 6.67 -11.57
N ILE A 186 -11.37 7.27 -12.12
CA ILE A 186 -11.44 8.21 -13.25
C ILE A 186 -11.28 7.50 -14.59
N GLU A 187 -10.27 6.64 -14.76
CA GLU A 187 -9.94 6.04 -16.08
C GLU A 187 -11.02 5.04 -16.55
N ARG A 188 -11.97 4.67 -15.68
CA ARG A 188 -13.07 3.73 -16.02
C ARG A 188 -14.43 4.15 -15.48
#